data_AF-A0A0C2SBL4-F1
#
_entry.id   AF-A0A0C2SBL4-F1
#
_cell.length_a   1.000
_cell.length_b   1.000
_cell.length_c   1.000
_cell.angle_alpha   90.00
_cell.angle_beta   90.00
_cell.angle_gamma   90.00
#
_symmetry.space_group_name_H-M   'P 1'
#
loop_
_entity.id
_entity.type
_entity.pdbx_description
1 polymer ?
#
loop_
_entity_poly.entity_id
_entity_poly.type
_entity_poly.pdbx_seq_one_letter_code
_entity_poly.pdbx_strand_id
1 'polypeptide(L)'
;MLIKAAFILIPIMKGEKVVVQGTPGMKKSSTGLQENVGGLLAYLVGFISGIVLLLVEKENQTIRFHALQSTIVFGALFILSIVLNFIPLIGFIISLLIGPIALVLWLLLMFKAYQGERYHLPIAGKMAEDQLRKMH
;
A
#
# COMPACT_ATOMS: atom_id res chain seq x y z
N MET A 1 26.93 9.89 -1.26
CA MET A 1 25.63 10.55 -0.98
C MET A 1 24.44 9.61 -1.14
N LEU A 2 24.38 8.79 -2.21
CA LEU A 2 23.30 7.82 -2.46
C LEU A 2 23.14 6.71 -1.40
N ILE A 3 24.23 6.20 -0.82
CA ILE A 3 24.17 5.13 0.22
C ILE A 3 23.46 5.61 1.51
N LYS A 4 23.54 6.91 1.83
CA LYS A 4 22.90 7.45 3.05
C LYS A 4 21.38 7.59 2.90
N ALA A 5 20.87 7.78 1.68
CA ALA A 5 19.43 7.87 1.44
C ALA A 5 18.73 6.52 1.70
N ALA A 6 19.37 5.41 1.33
CA ALA A 6 18.86 4.06 1.62
C ALA A 6 18.67 3.82 3.14
N PHE A 7 19.61 4.28 3.97
CA PHE A 7 19.53 4.12 5.42
C PHE A 7 18.40 4.92 6.10
N ILE A 8 17.98 6.05 5.53
CA ILE A 8 16.84 6.85 6.03
C ILE A 8 15.50 6.15 5.74
N LEU A 9 15.46 5.30 4.73
CA LEU A 9 14.23 4.66 4.23
C LEU A 9 14.03 3.24 4.76
N ILE A 10 15.09 2.56 5.22
CA ILE A 10 14.98 1.24 5.88
C ILE A 10 13.92 1.24 7.00
N PRO A 11 13.83 2.26 7.89
CA PRO A 11 12.79 2.31 8.91
C PRO A 11 11.37 2.39 8.33
N ILE A 12 11.19 3.07 7.20
CA ILE A 12 9.88 3.25 6.53
C ILE A 12 9.48 1.98 5.78
N MET A 13 10.44 1.29 5.18
CA MET A 13 10.22 0.03 4.46
C MET A 13 10.14 -1.19 5.39
N LYS A 14 10.54 -1.08 6.67
CA LYS A 14 10.46 -2.17 7.64
C LYS A 14 9.00 -2.40 8.03
N GLY A 15 8.27 -3.11 7.18
CA GLY A 15 6.93 -3.58 7.49
C GLY A 15 6.95 -4.85 8.32
N GLU A 16 5.95 -4.98 9.18
CA GLU A 16 5.73 -6.19 9.96
C GLU A 16 4.80 -7.13 9.21
N LYS A 17 5.08 -8.43 9.24
CA LYS A 17 4.15 -9.43 8.74
C LYS A 17 3.06 -9.60 9.78
N VAL A 18 1.84 -9.20 9.46
CA VAL A 18 0.67 -9.56 10.27
C VAL A 18 0.10 -10.84 9.68
N VAL A 19 0.34 -11.97 10.37
CA VAL A 19 -0.29 -13.24 10.02
C VAL A 19 -1.75 -13.15 10.43
N VAL A 20 -2.63 -12.95 9.45
CA VAL A 20 -4.07 -12.99 9.68
C VAL A 20 -4.45 -14.45 9.79
N GLN A 21 -4.66 -14.93 11.01
CA GLN A 21 -5.21 -16.25 11.24
C GLN A 21 -6.55 -16.34 10.52
N GLY A 22 -6.71 -17.33 9.64
CA GLY A 22 -7.99 -17.60 8.97
C GLY A 22 -9.05 -17.87 10.03
N THR A 23 -9.96 -16.92 10.22
CA THR A 23 -11.10 -17.12 11.10
C THR A 23 -12.04 -18.16 10.47
N PRO A 24 -12.44 -19.21 11.19
CA PRO A 24 -13.43 -20.16 10.69
C PRO A 24 -14.73 -19.40 10.39
N GLY A 25 -15.15 -19.39 9.13
CA GLY A 25 -16.30 -18.59 8.65
C GLY A 25 -15.95 -17.36 7.82
N MET A 26 -14.78 -17.33 7.15
CA MET A 26 -14.40 -16.29 6.18
C MET A 26 -15.58 -15.98 5.24
N LYS A 27 -16.18 -14.79 5.42
CA LYS A 27 -17.20 -14.30 4.50
C LYS A 27 -16.60 -14.27 3.11
N LYS A 28 -17.30 -14.87 2.13
CA LYS A 28 -16.90 -14.79 0.73
C LYS A 28 -16.75 -13.32 0.35
N SER A 29 -15.66 -12.99 -0.34
CA SER A 29 -15.41 -11.66 -0.91
C SER A 29 -16.65 -11.20 -1.70
N SER A 30 -17.05 -9.94 -1.52
CA SER A 30 -18.19 -9.36 -2.24
C SER A 30 -17.95 -9.31 -3.76
N THR A 31 -16.68 -9.26 -4.15
CA THR A 31 -16.24 -9.27 -5.55
C THR A 31 -16.00 -10.68 -6.10
N GLY A 32 -16.06 -11.72 -5.26
CA GLY A 32 -15.71 -13.09 -5.62
C GLY A 32 -14.22 -13.33 -5.83
N LEU A 33 -13.37 -12.34 -5.53
CA LEU A 33 -11.93 -12.45 -5.69
C LEU A 33 -11.32 -13.32 -4.58
N GLN A 34 -10.27 -14.06 -4.95
CA GLN A 34 -9.39 -14.68 -3.96
C GLN A 34 -8.62 -13.58 -3.21
N GLU A 35 -8.35 -13.77 -1.92
CA GLU A 35 -7.74 -12.73 -1.08
C GLU A 35 -6.40 -12.23 -1.61
N ASN A 36 -5.53 -13.15 -2.04
CA ASN A 36 -4.23 -12.84 -2.61
C ASN A 36 -4.32 -12.06 -3.92
N VAL A 37 -5.28 -12.43 -4.78
CA VAL A 37 -5.52 -11.74 -6.06
C VAL A 37 -6.09 -10.35 -5.81
N GLY A 38 -7.12 -10.22 -4.96
CA GLY A 38 -7.69 -8.93 -4.60
C GLY A 38 -6.68 -8.02 -3.90
N GLY A 39 -5.83 -8.58 -3.03
CA GLY A 39 -4.73 -7.86 -2.41
C GLY A 39 -3.70 -7.35 -3.40
N LEU A 40 -3.29 -8.15 -4.39
CA LEU A 40 -2.40 -7.69 -5.46
C LEU A 40 -3.06 -6.60 -6.31
N LEU A 41 -4.33 -6.80 -6.70
CA LEU A 41 -5.08 -5.86 -7.53
C LEU A 41 -5.24 -4.49 -6.86
N ALA A 42 -5.30 -4.44 -5.53
CA ALA A 42 -5.32 -3.18 -4.79
C ALA A 42 -4.13 -2.27 -5.10
N TYR A 43 -2.97 -2.84 -5.42
CA TYR A 43 -1.76 -2.08 -5.75
C TYR A 43 -1.55 -1.86 -7.25
N LEU A 44 -2.26 -2.57 -8.13
CA LEU A 44 -1.96 -2.64 -9.57
C LEU A 44 -1.89 -1.26 -10.25
N VAL A 45 -2.81 -0.35 -9.93
CA VAL A 45 -2.87 1.02 -10.48
C VAL A 45 -2.65 2.04 -9.36
N GLY A 46 -1.92 1.64 -8.31
CA GLY A 46 -1.69 2.45 -7.12
C GLY A 46 -2.99 2.83 -6.40
N PHE A 47 -3.15 4.10 -6.07
CA PHE A 47 -4.28 4.56 -5.24
C PHE A 47 -5.62 4.43 -5.96
N ILE A 48 -5.64 4.43 -7.30
CA ILE A 48 -6.87 4.30 -8.09
C ILE A 48 -7.47 2.92 -7.89
N SER A 49 -6.68 1.85 -8.05
CA SER A 49 -7.15 0.49 -7.80
C SER A 49 -7.53 0.26 -6.33
N GLY A 50 -6.81 0.91 -5.40
CA GLY A 50 -7.17 0.93 -3.98
C GLY A 50 -8.57 1.51 -3.75
N ILE A 51 -8.86 2.69 -4.27
CA ILE A 51 -10.17 3.33 -4.13
C ILE A 51 -11.27 2.46 -4.74
N VAL A 52 -11.07 1.96 -5.97
CA VAL A 52 -12.05 1.11 -6.64
C VAL A 52 -12.38 -0.11 -5.78
N LEU A 53 -11.39 -0.82 -5.25
CA LEU A 53 -11.62 -1.98 -4.39
C LEU A 53 -12.29 -1.63 -3.06
N LEU A 54 -12.05 -0.46 -2.47
CA LEU A 54 -12.81 -0.01 -1.29
C LEU A 54 -14.30 0.21 -1.61
N LEU A 55 -14.60 0.64 -2.83
CA LEU A 55 -15.97 0.85 -3.29
C LEU A 55 -16.68 -0.47 -3.60
N VAL A 56 -15.99 -1.48 -4.15
CA VAL A 56 -16.64 -2.74 -4.59
C VAL A 56 -16.53 -3.89 -3.59
N GLU A 57 -15.46 -3.97 -2.81
CA GLU A 57 -15.26 -5.04 -1.82
C GLU A 57 -15.78 -4.61 -0.45
N LYS A 58 -16.75 -5.33 0.11
CA LYS A 58 -17.42 -4.97 1.38
C LYS A 58 -17.15 -5.96 2.51
N GLU A 59 -17.00 -7.23 2.20
CA GLU A 59 -16.88 -8.27 3.22
C GLU A 59 -15.42 -8.63 3.54
N ASN A 60 -14.55 -8.71 2.53
CA ASN A 60 -13.20 -9.22 2.73
C ASN A 60 -12.26 -8.16 3.32
N GLN A 61 -11.95 -8.33 4.62
CA GLN A 61 -11.09 -7.43 5.37
C GLN A 61 -9.64 -7.40 4.86
N THR A 62 -9.13 -8.49 4.27
CA THR A 62 -7.76 -8.56 3.74
C THR A 62 -7.62 -7.74 2.47
N ILE A 63 -8.56 -7.89 1.54
CA ILE A 63 -8.60 -7.08 0.32
C ILE A 63 -8.78 -5.60 0.68
N ARG A 64 -9.69 -5.29 1.62
CA ARG A 64 -9.92 -3.92 2.10
C ARG A 64 -8.70 -3.31 2.79
N PHE A 65 -7.93 -4.08 3.56
CA PHE A 65 -6.66 -3.64 4.13
C PHE A 65 -5.67 -3.21 3.04
N HIS A 66 -5.44 -4.06 2.03
CA HIS A 66 -4.53 -3.74 0.94
C HIS A 66 -5.01 -2.53 0.13
N ALA A 67 -6.33 -2.41 -0.07
CA ALA A 67 -6.96 -1.28 -0.74
C ALA A 67 -6.79 0.05 0.03
N LEU A 68 -6.96 0.05 1.35
CA LEU A 68 -6.66 1.21 2.21
C LEU A 68 -5.17 1.56 2.17
N GLN A 69 -4.29 0.58 2.39
CA GLN A 69 -2.83 0.82 2.40
C GLN A 69 -2.37 1.35 1.04
N SER A 70 -2.89 0.82 -0.07
CA SER A 70 -2.61 1.31 -1.42
C SER A 70 -3.06 2.76 -1.60
N THR A 71 -4.30 3.06 -1.20
CA THR A 71 -4.86 4.41 -1.31
C THR A 71 -4.02 5.43 -0.55
N ILE A 72 -3.60 5.09 0.68
CA ILE A 72 -2.79 5.97 1.53
C ILE A 72 -1.38 6.15 0.94
N VAL A 73 -0.67 5.07 0.62
CA VAL A 73 0.71 5.12 0.13
C VAL A 73 0.79 5.87 -1.20
N PHE A 74 0.03 5.42 -2.19
CA PHE A 74 0.13 5.97 -3.54
C PHE A 74 -0.56 7.32 -3.68
N GLY A 75 -1.59 7.61 -2.86
CA GLY A 75 -2.19 8.94 -2.78
C GLY A 75 -1.21 9.96 -2.19
N ALA A 76 -0.49 9.59 -1.13
CA ALA A 76 0.56 10.44 -0.56
C ALA A 76 1.72 10.65 -1.55
N LEU A 77 2.17 9.60 -2.26
CA LEU A 77 3.20 9.72 -3.30
C LEU A 77 2.75 10.62 -4.46
N PHE A 78 1.48 10.53 -4.86
CA PHE A 78 0.91 11.39 -5.91
C PHE A 78 0.90 12.87 -5.50
N ILE A 79 0.41 13.18 -4.29
CA ILE A 79 0.42 14.55 -3.75
C ILE A 79 1.86 15.07 -3.63
N LEU A 80 2.78 14.25 -3.12
CA LEU A 80 4.19 14.61 -3.03
C LEU A 80 4.79 14.91 -4.40
N SER A 81 4.46 14.12 -5.42
CA SER A 81 4.92 14.36 -6.80
C SER A 81 4.40 15.69 -7.35
N ILE A 82 3.14 16.06 -7.06
CA ILE A 82 2.60 17.36 -7.45
C ILE A 82 3.38 18.49 -6.78
N VAL A 83 3.61 18.40 -5.46
CA VAL A 83 4.33 19.43 -4.69
C VAL A 83 5.76 19.61 -5.19
N LEU A 84 6.48 18.52 -5.47
CA LEU A 84 7.86 18.58 -5.95
C LEU A 84 7.99 19.24 -7.33
N ASN A 85 6.96 19.15 -8.18
CA ASN A 85 6.97 19.80 -9.49
C ASN A 85 6.95 21.34 -9.41
N PHE A 86 6.52 21.93 -8.29
CA PHE A 86 6.55 23.39 -8.08
C PHE A 86 7.90 23.92 -7.58
N ILE A 87 8.85 23.04 -7.22
CA ILE A 87 10.17 23.43 -6.70
C ILE A 87 11.23 23.09 -7.75
N PRO A 88 11.61 24.04 -8.63
CA PRO A 88 12.60 23.79 -9.67
C PRO A 88 13.95 23.37 -9.07
N LEU A 89 14.69 22.53 -9.79
CA LEU A 89 15.99 21.94 -9.43
C LEU A 89 15.96 20.99 -8.21
N ILE A 90 15.51 21.42 -7.04
CA ILE A 90 15.43 20.57 -5.83
C ILE A 90 14.41 19.46 -6.01
N GLY A 91 13.22 19.79 -6.54
CA GLY A 91 12.18 18.81 -6.84
C GLY A 91 12.67 17.72 -7.81
N PHE A 92 13.46 18.11 -8.81
CA PHE A 92 14.06 17.18 -9.78
C PHE A 92 15.08 16.22 -9.13
N ILE A 93 15.97 16.74 -8.28
CA ILE A 93 16.95 15.89 -7.59
C ILE A 93 16.25 14.90 -6.64
N ILE A 94 15.22 15.36 -5.93
CA ILE A 94 14.44 14.50 -5.03
C ILE A 94 13.65 13.44 -5.81
N SER A 95 13.03 13.80 -6.94
CA SER A 95 12.23 12.87 -7.73
C SER A 95 13.08 11.73 -8.32
N LEU A 96 14.34 12.00 -8.68
CA LEU A 96 15.31 10.97 -9.10
C LEU A 96 15.58 9.93 -8.02
N LEU A 97 15.46 10.28 -6.74
CA LEU A 97 15.59 9.33 -5.63
C LEU A 97 14.28 8.60 -5.36
N ILE A 98 13.17 9.35 -5.29
CA ILE A 98 11.85 8.81 -4.91
C ILE A 98 11.33 7.80 -5.94
N GLY A 99 11.53 8.03 -7.24
CA GLY A 99 11.02 7.15 -8.30
C GLY A 99 11.43 5.68 -8.12
N PRO A 100 12.74 5.37 -8.05
CA PRO A 100 13.23 4.01 -7.80
C PRO A 100 12.71 3.40 -6.48
N ILE A 101 12.65 4.19 -5.40
CA ILE A 101 12.14 3.73 -4.10
C ILE A 101 10.66 3.36 -4.19
N ALA A 102 9.86 4.21 -4.83
CA ALA A 102 8.44 3.99 -5.04
C ALA A 102 8.21 2.74 -5.91
N LEU A 103 9.04 2.51 -6.92
CA LEU A 103 8.99 1.32 -7.76
C LEU A 103 9.28 0.05 -6.96
N VAL A 104 10.33 0.05 -6.14
CA VAL A 104 10.68 -1.10 -5.27
C VAL A 104 9.57 -1.36 -4.25
N LEU A 105 9.05 -0.30 -3.61
CA LEU A 105 7.95 -0.41 -2.67
C LEU A 105 6.68 -0.99 -3.32
N TRP A 106 6.36 -0.52 -4.53
CA TRP A 106 5.20 -0.99 -5.29
C TRP A 106 5.27 -2.47 -5.61
N LEU A 107 6.40 -2.93 -6.15
CA LEU A 107 6.62 -4.35 -6.46
C LEU A 107 6.62 -5.21 -5.18
N LEU A 108 7.22 -4.72 -4.09
CA LEU A 108 7.23 -5.43 -2.81
C LEU A 108 5.81 -5.62 -2.28
N LEU A 109 4.98 -4.57 -2.29
CA LEU A 109 3.61 -4.64 -1.81
C LEU A 109 2.75 -5.59 -2.66
N MET A 110 2.86 -5.54 -4.00
CA MET A 110 2.19 -6.48 -4.89
C MET A 110 2.60 -7.92 -4.60
N PHE A 111 3.91 -8.19 -4.50
CA PHE A 111 4.44 -9.52 -4.24
C PHE A 111 3.97 -10.07 -2.89
N LYS A 112 4.01 -9.23 -1.85
CA LYS A 112 3.58 -9.60 -0.49
C LYS A 112 2.08 -9.88 -0.42
N ALA A 113 1.27 -9.06 -1.09
CA ALA A 113 -0.17 -9.28 -1.16
C ALA A 113 -0.50 -10.57 -1.91
N TYR A 114 0.23 -10.88 -2.98
CA TYR A 114 0.05 -12.14 -3.72
C TYR A 114 0.45 -13.38 -2.90
N GLN A 115 1.40 -13.24 -1.97
CA GLN A 115 1.71 -14.29 -0.99
C GLN A 115 0.63 -14.45 0.10
N GLY A 116 -0.41 -13.61 0.10
CA GLY A 116 -1.45 -13.59 1.14
C GLY A 116 -0.98 -12.90 2.42
N GLU A 117 0.13 -12.15 2.40
CA GLU A 117 0.66 -11.46 3.57
C GLU A 117 0.10 -10.03 3.67
N ARG A 118 -0.49 -9.68 4.83
CA ARG A 118 -0.71 -8.26 5.19
C ARG A 118 0.61 -7.65 5.63
N TYR A 119 1.43 -7.26 4.67
CA TYR A 119 2.67 -6.53 4.94
C TYR A 119 2.36 -5.12 5.40
N HIS A 120 2.55 -4.89 6.70
CA HIS A 120 2.08 -3.70 7.37
C HIS A 120 3.16 -2.63 7.39
N LEU A 121 3.04 -1.60 6.55
CA LEU A 121 3.95 -0.46 6.60
C LEU A 121 3.76 0.31 7.92
N PRO A 122 4.83 0.81 8.57
CA PRO A 122 4.74 1.41 9.90
C PRO A 122 3.67 2.49 10.04
N ILE A 123 3.58 3.38 9.04
CA ILE A 123 2.62 4.48 9.03
C ILE A 123 1.36 4.08 8.25
N ALA A 124 1.50 3.74 6.97
CA ALA A 124 0.35 3.49 6.10
C ALA A 124 -0.43 2.22 6.46
N GLY A 125 0.25 1.17 6.94
CA GLY A 125 -0.39 -0.04 7.44
C GLY A 125 -1.19 0.25 8.71
N LYS A 126 -0.62 1.03 9.65
CA LYS A 126 -1.31 1.39 10.89
C LYS A 126 -2.56 2.20 10.59
N MET A 127 -2.43 3.18 9.70
CA MET A 127 -3.56 3.99 9.25
C MET A 127 -4.62 3.13 8.54
N ALA A 128 -4.20 2.19 7.69
CA ALA A 128 -5.13 1.26 7.03
C ALA A 128 -5.89 0.40 8.04
N GLU A 129 -5.21 -0.16 9.03
CA GLU A 129 -5.82 -0.97 10.09
C GLU A 129 -6.78 -0.13 10.95
N ASP A 130 -6.37 1.07 11.35
CA ASP A 130 -7.19 2.01 12.12
C ASP A 130 -8.47 2.41 11.36
N GLN A 131 -8.40 2.57 10.04
CA GLN A 131 -9.57 2.85 9.20
C GLN A 131 -10.44 1.61 8.98
N LEU A 132 -9.83 0.44 8.83
CA LEU A 132 -10.55 -0.82 8.67
C LEU A 132 -11.46 -1.08 9.87
N ARG A 133 -10.96 -0.83 11.08
CA ARG A 133 -11.71 -0.91 12.36
C ARG A 133 -12.82 0.13 12.51
N LYS A 134 -12.95 1.11 11.62
CA LYS A 134 -14.08 2.05 11.63
C LYS A 134 -15.18 1.65 10.67
N MET A 135 -14.89 0.73 9.75
CA MET A 135 -15.81 0.30 8.70
C MET A 135 -16.63 -0.93 9.10
N HIS A 136 -16.96 -1.06 10.39
CA HIS A 136 -17.86 -2.08 10.91
C HIS A 136 -19.32 -1.71 10.67
#